data_AF-W2N3X1-F1
#
_entry.id   AF-W2N3X1-F1
#
_cell.length_a   1.000
_cell.length_b   1.000
_cell.length_c   1.000
_cell.angle_alpha   90.00
_cell.angle_beta   90.00
_cell.angle_gamma   90.00
#
_symmetry.space_group_name_H-M   'P 1'
#
loop_
_entity.id
_entity.type
_entity.pdbx_description
1 polymer ?
#
loop_
_entity_poly.entity_id
_entity_poly.type
_entity_poly.pdbx_seq_one_letter_code
_entity_poly.pdbx_strand_id
1 'polypeptide(L)' 'WTSQFQASSSSTFFSLNTMSKLDRAVYDQSMTLDVSESVTLAEYVWIGGSGQDLRCKTKTLTKPI' A
#
# COMPACT_ATOMS: atom_id res chain seq x y z
N TRP A 1 35.81 -34.91 1.22
CA TRP A 1 34.53 -35.50 0.79
C TRP A 1 33.40 -34.69 1.40
N THR A 2 33.16 -33.51 0.85
CA THR A 2 32.13 -32.58 1.28
C THR A 2 31.00 -32.66 0.26
N SER A 3 29.88 -33.27 0.64
CA SER A 3 28.66 -33.26 -0.16
C SER A 3 27.89 -31.99 0.19
N GLN A 4 27.93 -30.99 -0.70
CA GLN A 4 26.97 -29.90 -0.69
C GLN A 4 25.73 -30.36 -1.47
N PHE A 5 24.61 -30.51 -0.77
CA PHE A 5 23.31 -30.66 -1.41
C PHE A 5 22.79 -29.26 -1.78
N GLN A 6 22.87 -28.92 -3.06
CA GLN A 6 22.25 -27.71 -3.61
C GLN A 6 20.77 -27.99 -3.85
N ALA A 7 19.91 -27.56 -2.93
CA ALA A 7 18.47 -27.53 -3.18
C ALA A 7 18.18 -26.44 -4.22
N SER A 8 17.77 -26.83 -5.44
CA SER A 8 17.18 -25.90 -6.40
C SER A 8 15.81 -25.46 -5.88
N SER A 9 15.82 -24.50 -4.97
CA SER A 9 14.59 -23.81 -4.58
C SER A 9 14.27 -22.86 -5.72
N SER A 10 13.20 -23.18 -6.45
CA SER A 10 12.59 -22.28 -7.43
C SER A 10 12.64 -20.86 -6.88
N SER A 11 13.20 -19.94 -7.67
CA SER A 11 13.23 -18.52 -7.38
C SER A 11 11.82 -17.94 -7.50
N THR A 12 10.90 -18.39 -6.65
CA THR A 12 9.69 -17.66 -6.33
C THR A 12 10.15 -16.36 -5.71
N PHE A 13 10.03 -15.29 -6.50
CA PHE A 13 10.19 -13.89 -6.10
C PHE A 13 9.54 -13.67 -4.73
N PHE A 14 10.33 -13.70 -3.65
CA PHE A 14 9.98 -12.92 -2.47
C PHE A 14 10.17 -11.46 -2.88
N SER A 15 9.12 -10.87 -3.47
CA SER A 15 8.98 -9.42 -3.49
C SER A 15 8.86 -8.98 -2.03
N LEU A 16 10.01 -8.83 -1.37
CA LEU A 16 10.15 -8.18 -0.08
C LEU A 16 9.52 -6.80 -0.22
N ASN A 17 8.36 -6.63 0.39
CA ASN A 17 7.50 -5.45 0.33
C ASN A 17 8.35 -4.17 0.38
N THR A 18 8.60 -3.53 -0.76
CA THR A 18 9.51 -2.39 -0.88
C THR A 18 9.04 -1.20 -0.06
N MET A 19 7.73 -1.10 0.17
CA MET A 19 7.09 -0.09 1.01
C MET A 19 7.53 -0.15 2.48
N SER A 20 7.84 -1.33 3.03
CA SER A 20 8.23 -1.43 4.44
C SER A 20 9.67 -0.95 4.71
N LYS A 21 10.43 -0.62 3.65
CA LYS A 21 11.80 -0.11 3.72
C LYS A 21 11.87 1.41 3.59
N LEU A 22 10.75 2.08 3.29
CA LEU A 22 10.70 3.54 3.19
C LEU A 22 10.74 4.17 4.57
N ASP A 23 11.28 5.39 4.65
CA ASP A 23 11.35 6.14 5.90
C ASP A 23 9.96 6.56 6.37
N ARG A 24 9.53 5.97 7.49
CA ARG A 24 8.23 6.23 8.11
C ARG A 24 8.09 7.66 8.62
N ALA A 25 9.20 8.28 9.07
CA ALA A 25 9.18 9.61 9.67
C ALA A 25 8.83 10.69 8.64
N VAL A 26 9.33 10.56 7.41
CA VAL A 26 9.00 11.47 6.30
C VAL A 26 7.51 11.37 5.94
N TYR A 27 6.95 10.15 5.94
CA TYR A 27 5.53 9.94 5.70
C TYR A 27 4.66 10.53 6.84
N ASP A 28 5.07 10.38 8.11
CA ASP A 28 4.37 11.00 9.25
C ASP A 28 4.32 12.52 9.16
N GLN A 29 5.46 13.15 8.84
CA GLN A 29 5.53 14.61 8.66
C GLN A 29 4.56 15.10 7.57
N SER A 30 4.42 14.34 6.50
CA SER A 30 3.50 14.68 5.40
C SER A 30 2.03 14.52 5.82
N MET A 31 1.71 13.53 6.66
CA MET A 31 0.34 13.26 7.13
C MET A 31 -0.13 14.22 8.23
N THR A 32 0.78 14.96 8.87
CA THR A 32 0.43 16.01 9.83
C THR A 32 0.04 17.34 9.20
N LEU A 33 0.18 17.48 7.87
CA LEU A 33 -0.17 18.72 7.18
C LEU A 33 -1.69 18.92 7.15
N ASP A 34 -2.14 20.09 7.58
CA ASP A 34 -3.55 20.46 7.52
C ASP A 34 -4.04 20.55 6.06
N VAL A 35 -5.18 19.92 5.79
CA VAL A 35 -5.89 20.03 4.51
C VAL A 35 -6.96 21.10 4.64
N SER A 36 -7.16 21.89 3.58
CA SER A 36 -8.20 22.94 3.55
C SER A 36 -9.56 22.43 4.00
N GLU A 37 -10.25 23.15 4.89
CA GLU A 37 -11.58 22.78 5.41
C GLU A 37 -12.64 22.66 4.31
N SER A 38 -12.45 23.33 3.18
CA SER A 38 -13.31 23.24 1.99
C SER A 38 -13.11 21.97 1.16
N VAL A 39 -12.16 21.11 1.55
CA VAL A 39 -11.76 19.93 0.80
C VAL A 39 -11.91 18.68 1.67
N THR A 40 -12.59 17.67 1.13
CA THR A 40 -12.68 16.33 1.74
C THR A 40 -12.10 15.30 0.80
N LEU A 41 -11.22 14.44 1.30
CA LEU A 41 -10.72 13.27 0.58
C LEU A 41 -11.62 12.08 0.94
N ALA A 42 -12.47 11.65 0.00
CA ALA A 42 -13.36 10.51 0.20
C ALA A 42 -12.73 9.24 -0.37
N GLU A 43 -12.44 8.27 0.50
CA GLU A 43 -11.98 6.94 0.09
C GLU A 43 -13.20 6.05 -0.23
N TYR A 44 -13.32 5.68 -1.50
CA TYR A 44 -14.35 4.76 -1.95
C TYR A 44 -13.79 3.35 -1.86
N VAL A 45 -14.49 2.47 -1.15
CA VAL A 45 -14.13 1.06 -0.98
C VAL A 45 -15.19 0.18 -1.63
N TRP A 46 -14.79 -0.84 -2.37
CA TRP A 46 -15.70 -1.83 -2.96
C TRP A 46 -15.08 -3.22 -3.02
N ILE A 47 -15.94 -4.23 -3.19
CA ILE A 47 -15.53 -5.62 -3.39
C ILE A 47 -15.03 -5.78 -4.83
N GLY A 48 -13.81 -6.29 -4.99
CA GLY A 48 -13.18 -6.54 -6.27
C GLY A 48 -13.87 -7.64 -7.08
N GLY A 49 -13.51 -7.76 -8.35
CA GLY A 49 -14.18 -8.69 -9.28
C GLY A 49 -14.05 -10.17 -8.91
N SER A 50 -13.14 -10.53 -7.98
CA SER A 50 -13.04 -11.89 -7.45
C SER A 50 -14.06 -12.20 -6.36
N GLY A 51 -14.71 -11.19 -5.78
CA GLY A 51 -15.58 -11.32 -4.61
C GLY A 51 -14.84 -11.48 -3.27
N GLN A 52 -13.51 -11.53 -3.27
CA GLN A 52 -12.69 -11.75 -2.05
C GLN A 52 -11.80 -10.56 -1.71
N ASP A 53 -11.31 -9.85 -2.73
CA ASP A 53 -10.40 -8.73 -2.54
C ASP A 53 -11.17 -7.41 -2.33
N LEU A 54 -10.64 -6.54 -1.49
CA LEU A 54 -11.10 -5.15 -1.40
C LEU A 54 -10.31 -4.28 -2.38
N ARG A 55 -11.00 -3.33 -2.99
CA ARG A 55 -10.40 -2.29 -3.83
C ARG A 55 -10.79 -0.94 -3.27
N CYS A 56 -9.90 0.03 -3.38
CA CYS A 56 -10.20 1.40 -3.03
C CYS A 56 -9.61 2.41 -4.03
N LYS A 57 -10.21 3.60 -4.05
CA LYS A 57 -9.65 4.81 -4.68
C LYS A 57 -10.18 6.05 -3.98
N THR A 58 -9.36 7.10 -3.93
CA THR A 58 -9.73 8.35 -3.25
C THR A 58 -10.16 9.41 -4.27
N LYS A 59 -11.20 10.17 -3.94
CA LYS A 59 -11.66 11.32 -4.71
C LYS A 59 -11.65 12.57 -3.85
N THR A 60 -11.15 13.67 -4.41
CA THR A 60 -11.24 15.00 -3.81
C THR A 60 -12.64 15.58 -4.03
N LEU A 61 -13.29 15.97 -2.95
CA LEU A 61 -14.60 16.63 -2.93
C LEU A 61 -14.42 18.06 -2.41
N THR A 62 -14.95 19.03 -3.15
CA THR A 62 -14.88 20.47 -2.81
C THR A 62 -16.23 21.05 -2.42
N LYS A 63 -17.28 20.23 -2.42
CA LYS A 63 -18.61 20.60 -1.96
C LYS A 63 -18.81 20.02 -0.57
N PRO A 64 -19.39 20.77 0.37
CA PRO A 64 -19.79 20.21 1.65
C PRO A 64 -20.76 19.05 1.42
N ILE A 65 -20.55 17.98 2.18
CA ILE A 65 -21.36 16.76 2.16
C ILE A 65 -22.55 16.95 3.09
#